data_AF-A0A7K1BPD2-F1
#
_entry.id   AF-A0A7K1BPD2-F1
#
_cell.length_a   1.000
_cell.length_b   1.000
_cell.length_c   1.000
_cell.angle_alpha   90.00
_cell.angle_beta   90.00
_cell.angle_gamma   90.00
#
_symmetry.space_group_name_H-M   'P 1'
#
loop_
_entity.id
_entity.type
_entity.pdbx_description
1 polymer ?
#
loop_
_entity_poly.entity_id
_entity_poly.type
_entity_poly.pdbx_seq_one_letter_code
_entity_poly.pdbx_strand_id
1 'polypeptide(L)'
;MASTELDLDLGRYKLGWSDAEDYVFKPKRGLDENIIKEMSWMKGEPDWMRDYRLKSYAQFLKRPMPNWGGDMSEIFFDDIFYYIKPTDHQVDAWDELPDSVKETYEKLGIPEAERKYLAGVTAQYESEVVYHKNREDLEAQGVIFTDMDTALREHPEIVRAYFGTVIPSNDNKFSALNSAVWSGGSFIYVPPG
;
A
#
# COMPACT_ATOMS: atom_id res chain seq x y z
N MET A 1 -13.67 -47.17 -14.78
CA MET A 1 -13.88 -45.82 -14.22
C MET A 1 -12.52 -45.18 -14.14
N ALA A 2 -12.21 -44.28 -15.08
CA ALA A 2 -10.91 -43.60 -15.11
C ALA A 2 -10.94 -42.48 -14.08
N SER A 3 -10.08 -42.57 -13.07
CA SER A 3 -9.76 -41.50 -12.15
C SER A 3 -8.94 -40.46 -12.91
N THR A 4 -9.56 -39.34 -13.26
CA THR A 4 -8.87 -38.19 -13.82
C THR A 4 -8.04 -37.55 -12.71
N GLU A 5 -6.76 -37.90 -12.59
CA GLU A 5 -5.81 -37.12 -11.83
C GLU A 5 -5.67 -35.76 -12.52
N LEU A 6 -6.14 -34.71 -11.85
CA LEU A 6 -5.81 -33.33 -12.19
C LEU A 6 -4.35 -33.11 -11.80
N ASP A 7 -3.45 -33.40 -12.74
CA ASP A 7 -2.04 -33.02 -12.70
C ASP A 7 -1.94 -31.49 -12.84
N LEU A 8 -2.29 -30.79 -11.75
CA LEU A 8 -2.04 -29.36 -11.61
C LEU A 8 -0.62 -29.19 -11.08
N ASP A 9 0.32 -28.97 -12.00
CA ASP A 9 1.66 -28.47 -11.71
C ASP A 9 1.56 -27.09 -11.03
N LEU A 10 1.45 -27.09 -9.70
CA LEU A 10 1.49 -25.90 -8.85
C LEU A 10 2.91 -25.28 -8.77
N GLY A 11 3.91 -25.87 -9.43
CA GLY A 11 5.31 -25.45 -9.38
C GLY A 11 5.67 -24.29 -10.31
N ARG A 12 4.76 -23.85 -11.20
CA ARG A 12 5.00 -22.69 -12.09
C ARG A 12 3.77 -21.82 -12.24
N TYR A 13 3.55 -20.95 -11.27
CA TYR A 13 2.80 -19.72 -11.49
C TYR A 13 3.49 -18.93 -12.62
N LYS A 14 2.90 -18.94 -13.83
CA LYS A 14 3.52 -18.52 -15.10
C LYS A 14 3.42 -17.01 -15.38
N LEU A 15 3.36 -16.19 -14.34
CA LEU A 15 3.32 -14.71 -14.40
C LEU A 15 4.47 -14.07 -13.60
N GLY A 16 5.56 -14.81 -13.37
CA GLY A 16 6.78 -14.30 -12.74
C GLY A 16 7.61 -13.45 -13.69
N TRP A 17 7.06 -12.32 -14.14
CA TRP A 17 7.82 -11.29 -14.85
C TRP A 17 8.48 -10.39 -13.80
N SER A 18 9.77 -10.13 -13.96
CA SER A 18 10.49 -9.09 -13.20
C SER A 18 10.93 -8.04 -14.21
N ASP A 19 10.45 -6.81 -14.06
CA ASP A 19 10.96 -5.71 -14.88
C ASP A 19 12.32 -5.26 -14.32
N ALA A 20 13.17 -4.68 -15.17
CA ALA A 20 14.43 -4.08 -14.72
C ALA A 20 14.10 -2.73 -14.07
N GLU A 21 14.17 -2.64 -12.75
CA GLU A 21 13.72 -1.47 -12.01
C GLU A 21 14.88 -0.51 -11.68
N ASP A 22 14.85 0.68 -12.30
CA ASP A 22 15.68 1.83 -11.91
C ASP A 22 15.00 2.54 -10.73
N TYR A 23 15.15 1.99 -9.53
CA TYR A 23 14.62 2.61 -8.32
C TYR A 23 15.33 3.92 -8.01
N VAL A 24 14.56 4.98 -7.75
CA VAL A 24 15.13 6.25 -7.26
C VAL A 24 15.73 6.07 -5.85
N PHE A 25 15.14 5.21 -5.03
CA PHE A 25 15.64 4.89 -3.70
C PHE A 25 16.00 3.40 -3.58
N LYS A 26 17.25 3.10 -3.18
CA LYS A 26 17.68 1.72 -2.93
C LYS A 26 16.94 1.18 -1.70
N PRO A 27 16.06 0.19 -1.86
CA PRO A 27 15.29 -0.30 -0.74
C PRO A 27 16.22 -1.03 0.25
N LYS A 28 15.99 -0.83 1.55
CA LYS A 28 16.69 -1.55 2.62
C LYS A 28 15.87 -2.77 3.00
N ARG A 29 16.52 -3.93 3.14
CA ARG A 29 15.85 -5.14 3.62
C ARG A 29 15.63 -5.07 5.13
N GLY A 30 14.51 -5.65 5.54
CA GLY A 30 14.16 -5.87 6.92
C GLY A 30 13.44 -4.69 7.57
N LEU A 31 13.19 -4.83 8.87
CA LEU A 31 12.38 -3.89 9.61
C LEU A 31 13.03 -3.49 10.94
N ASP A 32 13.43 -2.23 11.01
CA ASP A 32 13.92 -1.60 12.22
C ASP A 32 13.31 -0.20 12.43
N GLU A 33 13.59 0.41 13.60
CA GLU A 33 13.11 1.75 13.90
C GLU A 33 13.66 2.83 12.95
N ASN A 34 14.87 2.64 12.41
CA ASN A 34 15.49 3.63 11.54
C ASN A 34 14.80 3.65 10.17
N ILE A 35 14.47 2.48 9.62
CA ILE A 35 13.67 2.35 8.39
C ILE A 35 12.31 3.01 8.57
N ILE A 36 11.65 2.80 9.71
CA ILE A 36 10.36 3.44 9.99
C ILE A 36 10.48 4.97 10.06
N LYS A 37 11.51 5.49 10.73
CA LYS A 37 11.79 6.94 10.83
C LYS A 37 12.12 7.53 9.46
N GLU A 38 12.92 6.84 8.66
CA GLU A 38 13.31 7.24 7.31
C GLU A 38 12.10 7.26 6.37
N MET A 39 11.27 6.22 6.38
CA MET A 39 10.01 6.17 5.63
C MET A 39 9.08 7.32 6.01
N SER A 40 8.85 7.54 7.31
CA SER A 40 8.00 8.63 7.80
C SER A 40 8.53 10.02 7.38
N TRP A 41 9.86 10.19 7.40
CA TRP A 41 10.52 11.42 6.92
C TRP A 41 10.38 11.61 5.41
N MET A 42 10.61 10.58 4.61
CA MET A 42 10.47 10.63 3.14
C MET A 42 9.05 10.98 2.72
N LYS A 43 8.07 10.46 3.45
CA LYS A 43 6.64 10.68 3.21
C LYS A 43 6.12 12.02 3.76
N GLY A 44 6.96 12.80 4.47
CA GLY A 44 6.57 14.10 5.01
C GLY A 44 5.46 14.01 6.07
N GLU A 45 5.43 12.94 6.86
CA GLU A 45 4.34 12.68 7.79
C GLU A 45 4.39 13.57 9.04
N PRO A 46 3.23 13.86 9.66
CA PRO A 46 3.20 14.52 10.96
C PRO A 46 3.79 13.63 12.07
N ASP A 47 4.40 14.27 13.09
CA ASP A 47 5.10 13.56 14.18
C ASP A 47 4.23 12.50 14.88
N TRP A 48 2.93 12.73 15.01
CA TRP A 48 2.03 11.78 15.65
C TRP A 48 1.92 10.45 14.89
N MET A 49 2.01 10.48 13.55
CA MET A 49 1.99 9.27 12.73
C MET A 49 3.31 8.51 12.88
N ARG A 50 4.44 9.22 12.86
CA ARG A 50 5.76 8.61 13.15
C ARG A 50 5.75 7.89 14.50
N ASP A 51 5.24 8.55 15.53
CA ASP A 51 5.13 7.97 16.87
C ASP A 51 4.17 6.77 16.91
N TYR A 52 3.07 6.83 16.14
CA TYR A 52 2.13 5.72 16.00
C TYR A 52 2.80 4.51 15.33
N ARG A 53 3.56 4.73 14.25
CA ARG A 53 4.32 3.66 13.55
C ARG A 53 5.33 3.00 14.48
N LEU A 54 6.12 3.79 15.23
CA LEU A 54 7.10 3.26 16.18
C LEU A 54 6.46 2.46 17.33
N LYS A 55 5.33 2.94 17.86
CA LYS A 55 4.55 2.18 18.87
C LYS A 55 4.03 0.87 18.30
N SER A 56 3.56 0.87 17.06
CA SER A 56 3.06 -0.32 16.36
C SER A 56 4.18 -1.34 16.13
N TYR A 57 5.37 -0.88 15.73
CA TYR A 57 6.54 -1.74 15.60
C TYR A 57 6.95 -2.39 16.94
N ALA A 58 6.95 -1.63 18.03
CA ALA A 58 7.22 -2.19 19.36
C ALA A 58 6.18 -3.26 19.77
N GLN A 59 4.92 -3.08 19.38
CA GLN A 59 3.87 -4.09 19.61
C GLN A 59 4.06 -5.32 18.72
N PHE A 60 4.45 -5.12 17.46
CA PHE A 60 4.80 -6.20 16.53
C PHE A 60 5.91 -7.08 17.13
N LEU A 61 7.00 -6.50 17.62
CA LEU A 61 8.11 -7.26 18.23
C LEU A 61 7.68 -8.06 19.46
N LYS A 62 6.81 -7.50 20.30
CA LYS A 62 6.33 -8.14 21.54
C LYS A 62 5.34 -9.29 21.28
N ARG A 63 4.60 -9.25 20.17
CA ARG A 63 3.60 -10.26 19.87
C ARG A 63 4.25 -11.52 19.29
N PRO A 64 3.88 -12.73 19.76
CA PRO A 64 4.32 -13.96 19.12
C PRO A 64 3.64 -14.12 17.75
N MET A 65 4.22 -14.98 16.91
CA MET A 65 3.53 -15.42 15.68
C MET A 65 2.23 -16.14 16.06
N PRO A 66 1.11 -15.90 15.35
CA PRO A 66 -0.11 -16.65 15.58
C PRO A 66 0.13 -18.14 15.28
N ASN A 67 -0.47 -18.99 16.10
CA ASN A 67 -0.36 -20.46 16.02
C ASN A 67 -1.60 -21.10 15.38
N TRP A 68 -2.48 -20.29 14.80
CA TRP A 68 -3.71 -20.70 14.16
C TRP A 68 -3.68 -20.22 12.69
N GLY A 69 -4.29 -20.99 11.80
CA GLY A 69 -4.23 -20.75 10.35
C GLY A 69 -3.16 -21.60 9.66
N GLY A 70 -2.58 -21.05 8.58
CA GLY A 70 -1.51 -21.71 7.83
C GLY A 70 -0.15 -21.66 8.53
N ASP A 71 0.80 -22.42 7.99
CA ASP A 71 2.19 -22.34 8.43
C ASP A 71 2.79 -20.98 8.03
N MET A 72 3.37 -20.29 9.02
CA MET A 72 4.00 -18.98 8.87
C MET A 72 5.49 -19.01 9.22
N SER A 73 6.07 -20.20 9.35
CA SER A 73 7.49 -20.39 9.66
C SER A 73 8.42 -19.88 8.56
N GLU A 74 7.92 -19.77 7.33
CA GLU A 74 8.65 -19.27 6.16
C GLU A 74 8.57 -17.74 5.99
N ILE A 75 7.96 -17.01 6.92
CA ILE A 75 7.92 -15.55 6.88
C ILE A 75 9.18 -14.97 7.51
N PHE A 76 10.12 -14.55 6.67
CA PHE A 76 11.36 -13.88 7.08
C PHE A 76 11.19 -12.37 7.04
N PHE A 77 10.69 -11.78 8.14
CA PHE A 77 10.42 -10.34 8.21
C PHE A 77 11.65 -9.46 7.94
N ASP A 78 12.85 -9.95 8.20
CA ASP A 78 14.11 -9.25 7.98
C ASP A 78 14.60 -9.28 6.51
N ASP A 79 13.98 -10.11 5.66
CA ASP A 79 14.33 -10.24 4.23
C ASP A 79 13.29 -9.58 3.29
N ILE A 80 12.34 -8.85 3.87
CA ILE A 80 11.28 -8.14 3.13
C ILE A 80 11.71 -6.69 2.90
N PHE A 81 11.43 -6.15 1.71
CA PHE A 81 11.49 -4.72 1.44
C PHE A 81 10.13 -4.10 1.76
N TYR A 82 10.06 -3.26 2.80
CA TYR A 82 8.79 -2.69 3.25
C TYR A 82 8.43 -1.36 2.59
N TYR A 83 9.41 -0.66 2.03
CA TYR A 83 9.20 0.59 1.33
C TYR A 83 10.13 0.65 0.12
N ILE A 84 9.51 0.76 -1.05
CA ILE A 84 10.18 0.89 -2.33
C ILE A 84 9.54 2.10 -3.01
N LYS A 85 10.33 3.11 -3.35
CA LYS A 85 9.85 4.29 -4.08
C LYS A 85 10.08 4.06 -5.58
N PRO A 86 9.05 3.69 -6.37
CA PRO A 86 9.21 3.35 -7.79
C PRO A 86 9.41 4.60 -8.65
N THR A 87 8.83 5.74 -8.27
CA THR A 87 8.83 6.98 -9.04
C THR A 87 8.98 8.20 -8.14
N ASP A 88 9.46 9.31 -8.67
CA ASP A 88 9.69 10.52 -7.86
C ASP A 88 8.46 11.41 -7.67
N HIS A 89 7.44 11.24 -8.49
CA HIS A 89 6.24 12.07 -8.53
C HIS A 89 5.01 11.23 -8.87
N GLN A 90 3.88 11.64 -8.31
CA GLN A 90 2.55 11.15 -8.71
C GLN A 90 2.09 11.92 -9.96
N VAL A 91 1.22 11.30 -10.76
CA VAL A 91 0.66 11.93 -11.96
C VAL A 91 -0.86 11.86 -11.94
N ASP A 92 -1.51 12.94 -12.40
CA ASP A 92 -2.96 13.07 -12.37
C ASP A 92 -3.61 12.57 -13.68
N ALA A 93 -2.78 12.23 -14.67
CA ALA A 93 -3.20 11.76 -15.99
C ALA A 93 -2.53 10.43 -16.36
N TRP A 94 -3.32 9.53 -16.95
CA TRP A 94 -2.83 8.23 -17.43
C TRP A 94 -1.67 8.36 -18.42
N ASP A 95 -1.74 9.37 -19.30
CA ASP A 95 -0.73 9.61 -20.34
C ASP A 95 0.62 10.07 -19.76
N GLU A 96 0.63 10.57 -18.53
CA GLU A 96 1.84 11.03 -17.82
C GLU A 96 2.54 9.90 -17.05
N LEU A 97 1.93 8.71 -16.94
CA LEU A 97 2.57 7.57 -16.27
C LEU A 97 3.81 7.11 -17.06
N PRO A 98 4.89 6.67 -16.37
CA PRO A 98 6.04 6.05 -17.02
C PRO A 98 5.62 4.84 -17.87
N ASP A 99 6.31 4.63 -18.98
CA ASP A 99 5.98 3.55 -19.93
C ASP A 99 6.12 2.16 -19.28
N SER A 100 7.08 1.97 -18.38
CA SER A 100 7.23 0.73 -17.60
C SER A 100 5.99 0.39 -16.77
N VAL A 101 5.35 1.40 -16.19
CA VAL A 101 4.11 1.22 -15.40
C VAL A 101 2.96 0.88 -16.35
N LYS A 102 2.77 1.64 -17.43
CA LYS A 102 1.72 1.40 -18.44
C LYS A 102 1.81 -0.01 -19.04
N GLU A 103 3.00 -0.48 -19.35
CA GLU A 103 3.25 -1.84 -19.85
C GLU A 103 2.83 -2.90 -18.83
N THR A 104 3.10 -2.70 -17.54
CA THR A 104 2.67 -3.61 -16.47
C THR A 104 1.15 -3.64 -16.33
N TYR A 105 0.47 -2.49 -16.42
CA TYR A 105 -1.01 -2.44 -16.43
C TYR A 105 -1.62 -3.15 -17.65
N GLU A 106 -0.96 -3.09 -18.82
CA GLU A 106 -1.33 -3.87 -20.02
C GLU A 106 -1.16 -5.37 -19.82
N LYS A 107 -0.03 -5.78 -19.25
CA LYS A 107 0.24 -7.19 -18.91
C LYS A 107 -0.78 -7.75 -17.90
N LEU A 108 -1.24 -6.92 -16.95
CA LEU A 108 -2.26 -7.28 -15.96
C LEU A 108 -3.68 -7.37 -16.54
N GLY A 109 -3.89 -6.95 -17.80
CA GLY A 109 -5.15 -7.11 -18.50
C GLY A 109 -6.27 -6.18 -18.04
N ILE A 110 -5.93 -5.00 -17.48
CA ILE A 110 -6.94 -3.99 -17.14
C ILE A 110 -7.64 -3.55 -18.43
N PRO A 111 -8.96 -3.80 -18.60
CA PRO A 111 -9.66 -3.56 -19.85
C PRO A 111 -9.55 -2.10 -20.31
N GLU A 112 -9.34 -1.85 -21.61
CA GLU A 112 -9.34 -0.49 -22.20
C GLU A 112 -10.59 0.33 -21.85
N ALA A 113 -11.72 -0.35 -21.59
CA ALA A 113 -12.96 0.28 -21.18
C ALA A 113 -12.88 0.89 -19.77
N GLU A 114 -12.12 0.28 -18.86
CA GLU A 114 -11.87 0.85 -17.53
C GLU A 114 -10.99 2.09 -17.66
N ARG A 115 -9.99 2.12 -18.56
CA ARG A 115 -9.12 3.30 -18.83
C ARG A 115 -9.90 4.60 -19.04
N LYS A 116 -11.03 4.54 -19.75
CA LYS A 116 -11.91 5.70 -20.01
C LYS A 116 -12.78 6.11 -18.81
N TYR A 117 -13.04 5.18 -17.89
CA TYR A 117 -13.87 5.36 -16.70
C TYR A 117 -13.06 5.40 -15.38
N LEU A 118 -11.73 5.44 -15.44
CA LEU A 118 -10.85 5.56 -14.25
C LEU A 118 -10.97 6.91 -13.52
N ALA A 119 -12.07 7.64 -13.68
CA ALA A 119 -12.43 8.68 -12.71
C ALA A 119 -12.69 8.00 -11.35
N GLY A 120 -11.77 8.16 -10.42
CA GLY A 120 -11.86 7.61 -9.06
C GLY A 120 -11.17 6.27 -8.86
N VAL A 121 -10.25 5.86 -9.73
CA VAL A 121 -9.42 4.67 -9.47
C VAL A 121 -8.08 5.11 -8.94
N THR A 122 -7.84 4.83 -7.66
CA THR A 122 -6.51 4.88 -7.03
C THR A 122 -5.72 3.68 -7.52
N ALA A 123 -4.75 3.88 -8.40
CA ALA A 123 -3.88 2.81 -8.87
C ALA A 123 -2.62 2.80 -7.99
N GLN A 124 -2.47 1.80 -7.13
CA GLN A 124 -1.29 1.62 -6.29
C GLN A 124 -0.27 0.76 -7.04
N TYR A 125 0.91 1.32 -7.30
CA TYR A 125 2.06 0.58 -7.81
C TYR A 125 3.11 0.57 -6.72
N GLU A 126 3.50 -0.63 -6.28
CA GLU A 126 4.39 -0.81 -5.13
C GLU A 126 3.89 -0.08 -3.87
N SER A 127 4.70 0.83 -3.33
CA SER A 127 4.44 1.54 -2.09
C SER A 127 3.76 2.89 -2.30
N GLU A 128 3.40 3.31 -3.52
CA GLU A 128 2.82 4.63 -3.76
C GLU A 128 1.59 4.56 -4.67
N VAL A 129 0.67 5.51 -4.49
CA VAL A 129 -0.45 5.73 -5.42
C VAL A 129 0.08 6.54 -6.59
N VAL A 130 -0.05 6.02 -7.81
CA VAL A 130 0.53 6.66 -9.01
C VAL A 130 -0.50 7.42 -9.83
N TYR A 131 -1.80 7.20 -9.58
CA TYR A 131 -2.89 7.83 -10.32
C TYR A 131 -4.09 8.08 -9.42
N HIS A 132 -4.62 9.30 -9.46
CA HIS A 132 -5.81 9.71 -8.73
C HIS A 132 -6.62 10.73 -9.54
N LYS A 133 -7.93 10.47 -9.76
CA LYS A 133 -8.82 11.41 -10.46
C LYS A 133 -10.12 11.59 -9.70
N ASN A 134 -10.32 12.76 -9.10
CA ASN A 134 -11.53 13.07 -8.37
C ASN A 134 -12.69 13.53 -9.26
N ARG A 135 -13.90 13.37 -8.74
CA ARG A 135 -15.13 13.91 -9.31
C ARG A 135 -15.43 15.27 -8.67
N GLU A 136 -15.34 16.32 -9.46
CA GLU A 136 -15.57 17.71 -9.02
C GLU A 136 -16.92 17.91 -8.32
N ASP A 137 -17.97 17.18 -8.73
CA ASP A 137 -19.30 17.31 -8.14
C ASP A 137 -19.41 16.70 -6.74
N LEU A 138 -18.54 15.74 -6.39
CA LEU A 138 -18.44 15.17 -5.04
C LEU A 138 -17.56 16.05 -4.14
N GLU A 139 -16.48 16.60 -4.70
CA GLU A 139 -15.64 17.59 -3.99
C GLU A 139 -16.44 18.84 -3.63
N ALA A 140 -17.33 19.30 -4.51
CA ALA A 140 -18.26 20.40 -4.23
C ALA A 140 -19.22 20.11 -3.06
N GLN A 141 -19.45 18.83 -2.74
CA GLN A 141 -20.23 18.39 -1.58
C GLN A 141 -19.35 18.14 -0.34
N GLY A 142 -18.06 18.42 -0.41
CA GLY A 142 -17.09 18.24 0.67
C GLY A 142 -16.61 16.80 0.85
N VAL A 143 -16.90 15.90 -0.10
CA VAL A 143 -16.36 14.53 -0.08
C VAL A 143 -14.87 14.60 -0.37
N ILE A 144 -14.08 13.95 0.48
CA ILE A 144 -12.65 13.78 0.28
C ILE A 144 -12.44 12.35 -0.20
N PHE A 145 -11.90 12.20 -1.39
CA PHE A 145 -11.38 10.93 -1.88
C PHE A 145 -9.95 11.19 -2.35
N THR A 146 -8.97 10.54 -1.75
CA THR A 146 -7.54 10.72 -2.07
C THR A 146 -6.75 9.53 -1.54
N ASP A 147 -5.45 9.47 -1.81
CA ASP A 147 -4.58 8.48 -1.20
C ASP A 147 -4.32 8.78 0.28
N MET A 148 -3.87 7.76 1.01
CA MET A 148 -3.65 7.87 2.44
C MET A 148 -2.55 8.88 2.82
N ASP A 149 -1.55 9.10 1.97
CA ASP A 149 -0.44 10.02 2.25
C ASP A 149 -0.89 11.47 2.09
N THR A 150 -1.58 11.77 0.99
CA THR A 150 -2.21 13.07 0.76
C THR A 150 -3.23 13.38 1.86
N ALA A 151 -4.10 12.43 2.21
CA ALA A 151 -5.05 12.61 3.31
C ALA A 151 -4.36 12.91 4.65
N LEU A 152 -3.28 12.21 4.96
CA LEU A 152 -2.55 12.42 6.21
C LEU A 152 -1.87 13.79 6.26
N ARG A 153 -1.39 14.29 5.13
CA ARG A 153 -0.72 15.59 5.00
C ARG A 153 -1.71 16.75 5.02
N GLU A 154 -2.81 16.63 4.28
CA GLU A 154 -3.75 17.72 4.00
C GLU A 154 -4.96 17.73 4.93
N HIS A 155 -5.32 16.58 5.51
CA HIS A 155 -6.44 16.42 6.44
C HIS A 155 -6.04 15.66 7.73
N PRO A 156 -4.93 16.05 8.40
CA PRO A 156 -4.36 15.29 9.52
C PRO A 156 -5.33 15.11 10.70
N GLU A 157 -6.19 16.10 10.95
CA GLU A 157 -7.19 16.04 12.03
C GLU A 157 -8.28 14.99 11.78
N ILE A 158 -8.78 14.89 10.55
CA ILE A 158 -9.80 13.89 10.18
C ILE A 158 -9.15 12.51 10.23
N VAL A 159 -7.98 12.37 9.62
CA VAL A 159 -7.24 11.09 9.62
C VAL A 159 -6.97 10.66 11.06
N ARG A 160 -6.44 11.53 11.91
CA ARG A 160 -6.12 11.19 13.30
C ARG A 160 -7.34 10.80 14.13
N ALA A 161 -8.51 11.35 13.84
CA ALA A 161 -9.74 11.03 14.55
C ALA A 161 -10.20 9.58 14.30
N TYR A 162 -9.92 9.03 13.12
CA TYR A 162 -10.43 7.71 12.70
C TYR A 162 -9.35 6.63 12.55
N PHE A 163 -8.09 7.00 12.32
CA PHE A 163 -7.01 6.05 12.07
C PHE A 163 -6.80 5.10 13.26
N GLY A 164 -6.85 3.80 13.00
CA GLY A 164 -6.66 2.77 14.02
C GLY A 164 -7.81 2.62 15.02
N THR A 165 -8.98 3.24 14.79
CA THR A 165 -10.13 3.12 15.72
C THR A 165 -10.85 1.77 15.62
N VAL A 166 -11.01 1.24 14.41
CA VAL A 166 -11.65 -0.07 14.16
C VAL A 166 -10.64 -1.20 14.27
N ILE A 167 -9.47 -1.05 13.65
CA ILE A 167 -8.36 -2.00 13.73
C ILE A 167 -7.20 -1.28 14.42
N PRO A 168 -7.10 -1.36 15.75
CA PRO A 168 -5.99 -0.74 16.47
C PRO A 168 -4.68 -1.46 16.17
N SER A 169 -3.56 -0.74 16.31
CA SER A 169 -2.22 -1.31 16.11
C SER A 169 -1.93 -2.54 16.98
N ASN A 170 -2.64 -2.67 18.11
CA ASN A 170 -2.49 -3.80 19.01
C ASN A 170 -3.56 -4.87 18.82
N ASP A 171 -4.30 -4.94 17.71
CA ASP A 171 -5.30 -5.99 17.49
C ASP A 171 -4.62 -7.38 17.39
N ASN A 172 -3.75 -7.54 16.40
CA ASN A 172 -2.97 -8.74 16.14
C ASN A 172 -1.54 -8.43 15.63
N LYS A 173 -0.69 -9.47 15.49
CA LYS A 173 0.71 -9.36 15.03
C LYS A 173 0.81 -8.61 13.70
N PHE A 174 -0.04 -8.93 12.74
CA PHE A 174 -0.01 -8.35 11.39
C PHE A 174 -0.66 -6.98 11.32
N SER A 175 -1.66 -6.68 12.16
CA SER A 175 -2.17 -5.30 12.29
C SER A 175 -1.10 -4.36 12.85
N ALA A 176 -0.26 -4.85 13.77
CA ALA A 176 0.85 -4.08 14.33
C ALA A 176 1.93 -3.84 13.26
N LEU A 177 2.22 -4.86 12.44
CA LEU A 177 3.10 -4.74 11.30
C LEU A 177 2.55 -3.72 10.29
N ASN A 178 1.32 -3.90 9.82
CA ASN A 178 0.67 -2.98 8.88
C ASN A 178 0.66 -1.53 9.41
N SER A 179 0.29 -1.34 10.69
CA SER A 179 0.32 -0.01 11.32
C SER A 179 1.72 0.62 11.39
N ALA A 180 2.79 -0.19 11.44
CA ALA A 180 4.16 0.29 11.43
C ALA A 180 4.63 0.69 10.02
N VAL A 181 4.29 -0.12 9.01
CA VAL A 181 4.90 -0.07 7.66
C VAL A 181 3.92 0.19 6.51
N TRP A 182 2.68 0.61 6.78
CA TRP A 182 1.76 0.96 5.70
C TRP A 182 2.38 2.03 4.81
N SER A 183 2.35 1.81 3.50
CA SER A 183 3.00 2.69 2.53
C SER A 183 2.03 3.30 1.53
N GLY A 184 0.81 2.81 1.42
CA GLY A 184 -0.24 3.42 0.62
C GLY A 184 -1.63 3.07 1.13
N GLY A 185 -2.63 3.28 0.27
CA GLY A 185 -4.04 3.03 0.56
C GLY A 185 -4.92 4.18 0.07
N SER A 186 -6.23 3.98 0.17
CA SER A 186 -7.22 4.99 -0.18
C SER A 186 -7.88 5.56 1.08
N PHE A 187 -8.08 6.86 1.10
CA PHE A 187 -8.82 7.57 2.13
C PHE A 187 -10.10 8.16 1.52
N ILE A 188 -11.23 7.85 2.16
CA ILE A 188 -12.54 8.38 1.80
C ILE A 188 -13.19 8.97 3.05
N TYR A 189 -13.60 10.23 2.95
CA TYR A 189 -14.42 10.89 3.96
C TYR A 189 -15.64 11.54 3.29
N VAL A 190 -16.81 11.27 3.86
CA VAL A 190 -18.08 11.88 3.44
C VAL A 190 -18.57 12.76 4.60
N PRO A 191 -18.73 14.08 4.39
CA PRO A 191 -19.15 14.97 5.47
C PRO A 191 -20.60 14.69 5.89
N PRO A 192 -20.99 15.09 7.11
CA PRO A 192 -22.39 15.04 7.53
C PRO A 192 -23.28 15.83 6.56
N GLY A 193 -24.37 15.22 6.12
CA GLY A 193 -25.39 15.85 5.28
C GLY A 193 -26.44 16.61 6.07
#